data_AF-W7SUM4-F1
#
_entry.id   AF-W7SUM4-F1
#
_cell.length_a   1.000
_cell.length_b   1.000
_cell.length_c   1.000
_cell.angle_alpha   90.00
_cell.angle_beta   90.00
_cell.angle_gamma   90.00
#
_symmetry.space_group_name_H-M   'P 1'
#
loop_
_entity.id
_entity.type
_entity.pdbx_description
1 polymer ?
#
loop_
_entity_poly.entity_id
_entity_poly.type
_entity_poly.pdbx_seq_one_letter_code
_entity_poly.pdbx_strand_id
1 'polypeptide(L)'
;MSIYLRVEVAPHDGKQAEFEETAKALVAGTADEPGTLSYRVFSDASGSYTFIEEYVDAAASAAHGKNSRELLGQLATVASISRVDVYGGPGDDVDKIAKVFPNATAHAQVV
;
A
#
# COMPACT_ATOMS: atom_id res chain seq x y z
N MET A 1 9.70 10.88 11.54
CA MET A 1 8.35 11.08 10.96
C MET A 1 7.96 9.76 10.32
N SER A 2 6.69 9.39 10.21
CA SER A 2 6.28 8.16 9.53
C SER A 2 6.10 8.39 8.03
N ILE A 3 6.23 7.31 7.26
CA ILE A 3 5.82 7.26 5.85
C ILE A 3 4.40 6.76 5.81
N TYR A 4 3.53 7.45 5.08
CA TYR A 4 2.15 7.03 4.88
C TYR A 4 1.84 6.81 3.40
N LEU A 5 1.19 5.70 3.07
CA LEU A 5 0.74 5.42 1.72
C LEU A 5 -0.79 5.28 1.71
N ARG A 6 -1.39 5.87 0.69
CA ARG A 6 -2.76 5.60 0.27
C ARG A 6 -2.71 4.94 -1.10
N VAL A 7 -3.16 3.70 -1.19
CA VAL A 7 -3.14 2.92 -2.43
C VAL A 7 -4.57 2.57 -2.81
N GLU A 8 -5.06 3.13 -3.92
CA GLU A 8 -6.35 2.76 -4.48
C GLU A 8 -6.17 1.61 -5.49
N VAL A 9 -7.06 0.64 -5.39
CA VAL A 9 -7.04 -0.59 -6.18
C VAL A 9 -8.44 -0.97 -6.62
N ALA A 10 -8.55 -1.40 -7.86
CA ALA A 10 -9.79 -1.90 -8.45
C ALA A 10 -9.58 -3.37 -8.85
N PRO A 11 -10.29 -4.32 -8.23
CA PRO A 11 -10.32 -5.71 -8.70
C PRO A 11 -10.84 -5.78 -10.14
N HIS A 12 -10.32 -6.74 -10.91
CA HIS A 12 -10.84 -7.04 -12.24
C HIS A 12 -12.23 -7.68 -12.13
N ASP A 13 -13.00 -7.65 -13.22
CA ASP A 13 -14.34 -8.21 -13.27
C ASP A 13 -14.36 -9.68 -12.81
N GLY A 14 -15.22 -9.99 -11.84
CA GLY A 14 -15.35 -11.33 -11.26
C GLY A 14 -14.22 -11.75 -10.30
N LYS A 15 -13.24 -10.88 -10.03
CA LYS A 15 -12.08 -11.19 -9.18
C LYS A 15 -12.14 -10.66 -7.75
N GLN A 16 -13.27 -10.07 -7.36
CA GLN A 16 -13.43 -9.47 -6.03
C GLN A 16 -13.17 -10.45 -4.87
N ALA A 17 -13.68 -11.68 -4.93
CA ALA A 17 -13.50 -12.64 -3.85
C ALA A 17 -12.03 -13.05 -3.66
N GLU A 18 -11.32 -13.33 -4.76
CA GLU A 18 -9.88 -13.64 -4.76
C GLU A 18 -9.05 -12.45 -4.26
N PHE A 19 -9.41 -11.22 -4.68
CA PHE A 19 -8.80 -10.00 -4.18
C PHE A 19 -8.99 -9.86 -2.65
N GLU A 20 -10.22 -10.02 -2.15
CA GLU A 20 -10.50 -9.85 -0.73
C GLU A 20 -9.79 -10.90 0.14
N GLU A 21 -9.70 -12.15 -0.33
CA GLU A 21 -8.92 -13.19 0.34
C GLU A 21 -7.44 -12.80 0.45
N THR A 22 -6.85 -12.38 -0.67
CA THR A 22 -5.44 -11.97 -0.71
C THR A 22 -5.19 -10.71 0.13
N ALA A 23 -6.09 -9.72 0.07
CA ALA A 23 -6.01 -8.50 0.86
C ALA A 23 -6.11 -8.77 2.38
N LYS A 24 -6.99 -9.70 2.80
CA LYS A 24 -7.10 -10.13 4.20
C LYS A 24 -5.82 -10.83 4.66
N ALA A 25 -5.24 -11.69 3.82
CA ALA A 25 -3.96 -12.33 4.12
C ALA A 25 -2.82 -11.31 4.25
N LEU A 26 -2.81 -10.28 3.40
CA LEU A 26 -1.83 -9.21 3.46
C LEU A 26 -1.94 -8.40 4.75
N VAL A 27 -3.15 -8.02 5.16
CA VAL A 27 -3.41 -7.35 6.45
C VAL A 27 -2.99 -8.22 7.63
N ALA A 28 -3.27 -9.53 7.60
CA ALA A 28 -2.85 -10.42 8.67
C ALA A 28 -1.32 -10.57 8.74
N GLY A 29 -0.65 -10.62 7.59
CA GLY A 29 0.82 -10.75 7.50
C GLY A 29 1.59 -9.54 8.02
N THR A 30 0.96 -8.36 8.10
CA THR A 30 1.61 -7.13 8.59
C THR A 30 1.44 -6.87 10.08
N ALA A 31 0.62 -7.66 10.78
CA ALA A 31 0.30 -7.44 12.19
C ALA A 31 1.54 -7.44 13.11
N ASP A 32 2.53 -8.29 12.80
CA ASP A 32 3.78 -8.43 13.56
C ASP A 32 5.01 -7.91 12.78
N GLU A 33 4.79 -7.17 11.69
CA GLU A 33 5.88 -6.68 10.85
C GLU A 33 6.63 -5.53 11.52
N PRO A 34 7.95 -5.66 11.78
CA PRO A 34 8.72 -4.60 12.43
C PRO A 34 8.68 -3.30 11.62
N GLY A 35 8.20 -2.24 12.26
CA GLY A 35 8.16 -0.90 11.66
C GLY A 35 6.88 -0.60 10.87
N THR A 36 5.94 -1.54 10.75
CA THR A 36 4.58 -1.24 10.25
C THR A 36 3.72 -0.72 11.40
N LEU A 37 3.23 0.52 11.26
CA LEU A 37 2.42 1.20 12.27
C LEU A 37 0.91 1.02 12.03
N SER A 38 0.50 0.97 10.76
CA SER A 38 -0.87 0.69 10.35
C SER A 38 -0.85 0.03 8.98
N TYR A 39 -1.69 -0.99 8.79
CA TYR A 39 -1.97 -1.57 7.49
C TYR A 39 -3.42 -1.99 7.42
N ARG A 40 -4.25 -1.23 6.71
CA ARG A 40 -5.71 -1.41 6.70
C ARG A 40 -6.24 -1.32 5.28
N VAL A 41 -7.31 -2.06 5.00
CA VAL A 41 -8.00 -2.02 3.71
C VAL A 41 -9.47 -1.67 3.92
N PHE A 42 -10.00 -0.83 3.05
CA PHE A 42 -11.39 -0.38 3.07
C PHE A 42 -12.00 -0.53 1.68
N SER A 43 -13.26 -0.93 1.59
CA SER A 43 -14.04 -0.94 0.37
C SER A 43 -14.92 0.30 0.29
N ASP A 44 -15.16 0.82 -0.92
CA ASP A 44 -16.21 1.81 -1.17
C ASP A 44 -17.41 1.20 -1.93
N ALA A 45 -18.46 2.01 -2.11
CA ALA A 45 -19.69 1.58 -2.78
C ALA A 45 -19.51 1.29 -4.29
N SER A 46 -18.39 1.71 -4.89
CA SER A 46 -18.07 1.44 -6.30
C SER A 46 -17.43 0.07 -6.53
N GLY A 47 -17.08 -0.65 -5.45
CA GLY A 47 -16.30 -1.89 -5.53
C GLY A 47 -14.79 -1.66 -5.61
N SER A 48 -14.35 -0.41 -5.41
CA SER A 48 -12.92 -0.09 -5.29
C SER A 48 -12.46 -0.23 -3.84
N TYR A 49 -11.16 -0.43 -3.68
CA TYR A 49 -10.53 -0.62 -2.38
C TYR A 49 -9.43 0.42 -2.15
N THR A 50 -9.23 0.80 -0.91
CA THR A 50 -8.13 1.68 -0.50
C THR A 50 -7.34 1.02 0.62
N PHE A 51 -6.06 0.79 0.38
CA PHE A 51 -5.10 0.48 1.43
C PHE A 51 -4.60 1.78 2.07
N ILE A 52 -4.51 1.76 3.39
CA ILE A 52 -4.00 2.82 4.24
C ILE A 52 -2.84 2.23 5.03
N GLU A 53 -1.64 2.59 4.62
CA GLU A 53 -0.39 2.03 5.14
C GLU A 53 0.41 3.10 5.85
N GLU A 54 1.06 2.75 6.95
CA GLU A 54 1.94 3.64 7.69
C GLU A 54 3.14 2.87 8.21
N TYR A 55 4.33 3.42 8.00
CA TYR A 55 5.61 2.82 8.37
C TYR A 55 6.45 3.82 9.16
N VAL A 56 7.29 3.33 10.07
CA VAL A 56 8.19 4.18 10.88
C VAL A 56 9.20 4.96 10.04
N ASP A 57 9.58 4.42 8.88
CA ASP A 57 10.49 5.04 7.91
C ASP A 57 10.40 4.35 6.52
N ALA A 58 11.18 4.86 5.57
CA ALA A 58 11.26 4.32 4.21
C ALA A 58 11.83 2.89 4.16
N ALA A 59 12.68 2.51 5.11
CA ALA A 59 13.27 1.17 5.16
C ALA A 59 12.23 0.13 5.57
N ALA A 60 11.37 0.46 6.53
CA ALA A 60 10.22 -0.37 6.91
C ALA A 60 9.22 -0.54 5.75
N SER A 61 8.91 0.52 5.00
CA SER A 61 8.08 0.41 3.79
C SER A 61 8.71 -0.50 2.72
N ALA A 62 10.02 -0.40 2.50
CA ALA A 62 10.73 -1.29 1.57
C ALA A 62 10.79 -2.76 2.07
N ALA A 63 10.93 -2.96 3.39
CA ALA A 63 10.90 -4.27 4.00
C ALA A 63 9.51 -4.92 3.82
N HIS A 64 8.43 -4.15 4.00
CA HIS A 64 7.07 -4.59 3.70
C HIS A 64 6.92 -5.09 2.27
N GLY A 65 7.34 -4.29 1.28
CA GLY A 65 7.27 -4.69 -0.12
C GLY A 65 8.03 -6.00 -0.42
N LYS A 66 9.12 -6.27 0.31
CA LYS A 66 9.89 -7.51 0.18
C LYS A 66 9.21 -8.69 0.87
N ASN A 67 8.76 -8.53 2.11
CA ASN A 67 8.13 -9.58 2.91
C ASN A 67 6.80 -10.02 2.28
N SER A 68 6.07 -9.06 1.70
CA SER A 68 4.75 -9.27 1.09
C SER A 68 4.81 -9.57 -0.41
N ARG A 69 5.99 -9.76 -1.00
CA ARG A 69 6.18 -9.82 -2.47
C ARG A 69 5.28 -10.85 -3.16
N GLU A 70 5.08 -12.02 -2.55
CA GLU A 70 4.22 -13.06 -3.13
C GLU A 70 2.75 -12.64 -3.16
N LEU A 71 2.23 -12.15 -2.04
CA LEU A 71 0.85 -11.67 -1.92
C LEU A 71 0.60 -10.43 -2.79
N LEU A 72 1.55 -9.50 -2.84
CA LEU A 72 1.50 -8.34 -3.73
C LEU A 72 1.50 -8.78 -5.21
N GLY A 73 2.25 -9.82 -5.54
CA GLY A 73 2.23 -10.44 -6.87
C GLY A 73 0.87 -11.06 -7.20
N GLN A 74 0.27 -11.78 -6.26
CA GLN A 74 -1.08 -12.35 -6.41
C GLN A 74 -2.13 -11.24 -6.60
N LEU A 75 -2.13 -10.20 -5.76
CA LEU A 75 -3.00 -9.03 -5.91
C LEU A 75 -2.88 -8.40 -7.29
N ALA A 76 -1.67 -8.26 -7.82
CA ALA A 76 -1.43 -7.69 -9.15
C ALA A 76 -1.99 -8.54 -10.30
N THR A 77 -2.31 -9.82 -10.08
CA THR A 77 -2.97 -10.66 -11.10
C THR A 77 -4.49 -10.50 -11.13
N VAL A 78 -5.09 -9.95 -10.07
CA VAL A 78 -6.55 -9.88 -9.88
C VAL A 78 -7.09 -8.47 -9.75
N ALA A 79 -6.20 -7.46 -9.66
CA ALA A 79 -6.56 -6.07 -9.48
C ALA A 79 -5.55 -5.13 -10.15
N SER A 80 -5.97 -3.89 -10.38
CA SER A 80 -5.14 -2.81 -10.91
C SER A 80 -5.03 -1.69 -9.89
N ILE A 81 -3.81 -1.16 -9.70
CA ILE A 81 -3.58 0.04 -8.89
C ILE A 81 -4.01 1.27 -9.71
N SER A 82 -5.02 1.99 -9.26
CA SER A 82 -5.50 3.22 -9.90
C SER A 82 -4.75 4.45 -9.43
N ARG A 83 -4.31 4.47 -8.16
CA ARG A 83 -3.64 5.62 -7.55
C ARG A 83 -2.75 5.22 -6.40
N VAL A 84 -1.61 5.89 -6.27
CA VAL A 84 -0.79 5.86 -5.06
C VAL A 84 -0.51 7.29 -4.62
N ASP A 85 -0.71 7.59 -3.35
CA ASP A 85 -0.22 8.82 -2.73
C ASP A 85 0.77 8.43 -1.64
N VAL A 86 1.99 8.98 -1.69
CA VAL A 86 3.04 8.76 -0.70
C VAL A 86 3.27 10.05 0.08
N TYR A 87 3.20 9.98 1.40
CA TYR A 87 3.33 11.12 2.30
C TYR A 87 4.47 10.89 3.29
N GLY A 88 5.19 11.95 3.64
CA GLY A 88 6.31 11.89 4.58
C GLY A 88 6.90 13.26 4.86
N GLY A 89 7.79 13.31 5.84
CA GLY A 89 8.47 14.53 6.29
C GLY A 89 9.73 14.89 5.50
N PRO A 90 10.39 16.00 5.86
CA PRO A 90 11.68 16.37 5.30
C PRO A 90 12.73 15.26 5.55
N GLY A 91 13.38 14.79 4.48
CA GLY A 91 14.42 13.75 4.55
C GLY A 91 13.92 12.32 4.37
N ASP A 92 12.61 12.12 4.27
CA ASP A 92 11.98 10.79 4.11
C ASP A 92 12.01 10.22 2.68
N ASP A 93 12.59 10.97 1.73
CA ASP A 93 12.81 10.52 0.34
C ASP A 93 11.53 10.03 -0.36
N VAL A 94 10.37 10.63 -0.06
CA VAL A 94 9.05 10.22 -0.60
C VAL A 94 8.99 10.18 -2.13
N ASP A 95 9.74 11.03 -2.82
CA ASP A 95 9.88 11.01 -4.28
C ASP A 95 10.52 9.71 -4.80
N LYS A 96 11.44 9.12 -4.04
CA LYS A 96 12.09 7.85 -4.41
C LYS A 96 11.12 6.69 -4.23
N ILE A 97 10.34 6.70 -3.16
CA ILE A 97 9.28 5.71 -2.91
C ILE A 97 8.23 5.79 -4.02
N ALA A 98 7.77 7.00 -4.35
CA ALA A 98 6.77 7.22 -5.39
C ALA A 98 7.21 6.66 -6.76
N LYS A 99 8.50 6.75 -7.12
CA LYS A 99 9.02 6.21 -8.39
C LYS A 99 8.88 4.69 -8.55
N VAL A 100 8.59 3.96 -7.48
CA VAL A 100 8.29 2.51 -7.54
C VAL A 100 6.96 2.26 -8.24
N PHE A 101 6.02 3.21 -8.17
CA PHE A 101 4.67 3.06 -8.69
C PHE A 101 4.43 4.00 -9.88
N PRO A 102 3.87 3.51 -11.01
CA PRO A 102 3.66 4.33 -12.20
C PRO A 102 2.64 5.47 -12.00
N ASN A 103 1.71 5.32 -11.05
CA ASN A 103 0.62 6.26 -10.78
C ASN A 103 0.76 6.93 -9.39
N ALA A 104 1.99 7.14 -8.91
CA ALA A 104 2.22 7.76 -7.61
C ALA A 104 2.34 9.29 -7.64
N THR A 105 1.82 9.92 -6.60
CA THR A 105 2.12 11.31 -6.25
C THR A 105 2.82 11.36 -4.89
N ALA A 106 3.94 12.07 -4.81
CA ALA A 106 4.65 12.31 -3.56
C ALA A 106 4.17 13.61 -2.92
N HIS A 107 3.99 13.59 -1.60
CA HIS A 107 3.49 14.70 -0.79
C HIS A 107 4.43 14.92 0.39
N ALA A 108 5.17 16.02 0.38
CA ALA A 108 6.01 16.42 1.50
C ALA A 108 5.20 17.17 2.55
N GLN A 109 5.39 16.83 3.83
CA GLN A 109 4.81 17.55 4.94
C GLN A 109 5.35 18.99 5.00
N VAL A 110 4.46 19.95 5.29
CA VAL A 110 4.76 21.39 5.27
C VAL A 110 5.21 21.93 6.64
N VAL A 111 5.27 21.11 7.69
CA VAL A 111 5.62 21.51 9.07
C VAL A 111 6.45 20.48 9.81
#